data_AF-A0A6N8GB96-F1
#
_entry.id   AF-A0A6N8GB96-F1
#
_cell.length_a   1.000
_cell.length_b   1.000
_cell.length_c   1.000
_cell.angle_alpha   90.00
_cell.angle_beta   90.00
_cell.angle_gamma   90.00
#
_symmetry.space_group_name_H-M   'P 1'
#
loop_
_entity.id
_entity.type
_entity.pdbx_description
1 polymer ?
#
loop_
_entity_poly.entity_id
_entity_poly.type
_entity_poly.pdbx_seq_one_letter_code
_entity_poly.pdbx_strand_id
1 'polypeptide(L)'
;MSKWDIQVSEVNGVVQTVGSHVAGADGEGGLVAKIETFGTHIGEAGTAAASGPIGTALEEFVGEYGTTLQEMVLKSGSCIKGCVDATTAYLNGNLQMASDAQGNAGNIDDLDL
;
A
#
# COMPACT_ATOMS: atom_id res chain seq x y z
N MET A 1 -23.90 -19.59 16.47
CA MET A 1 -23.58 -18.75 15.30
C MET A 1 -22.29 -18.04 15.61
N SER A 2 -21.21 -18.31 14.87
CA SER A 2 -19.97 -17.56 15.02
C SER A 2 -20.29 -16.08 14.78
N LYS A 3 -19.71 -15.19 15.58
CA LYS A 3 -20.02 -13.75 15.61
C LYS A 3 -19.67 -13.00 14.31
N TRP A 4 -19.23 -13.72 13.29
CA TRP A 4 -18.68 -13.23 12.04
C TRP A 4 -19.60 -13.67 10.90
N ASP A 5 -20.31 -12.71 10.31
CA ASP A 5 -21.12 -12.85 9.10
C ASP A 5 -20.39 -12.15 7.95
N ILE A 6 -19.28 -12.74 7.49
CA ILE A 6 -18.46 -12.13 6.44
C ILE A 6 -19.06 -12.48 5.08
N GLN A 7 -19.43 -11.45 4.32
CA GLN A 7 -19.77 -11.56 2.91
C GLN A 7 -18.47 -11.60 2.07
N VAL A 8 -17.87 -12.79 1.92
CA VAL A 8 -16.53 -12.94 1.31
C VAL A 8 -16.46 -12.39 -0.12
N SER A 9 -17.53 -12.52 -0.90
CA SER A 9 -17.61 -11.94 -2.25
C SER A 9 -17.54 -10.42 -2.26
N GLU A 10 -18.18 -9.77 -1.28
CA GLU A 10 -18.14 -8.31 -1.14
C GLU A 10 -16.77 -7.84 -0.68
N VAL A 11 -16.14 -8.55 0.26
CA VAL A 11 -14.76 -8.27 0.71
C VAL A 11 -13.80 -8.36 -0.48
N ASN A 12 -13.90 -9.40 -1.31
CA ASN A 12 -13.07 -9.52 -2.50
C ASN A 12 -13.24 -8.32 -3.46
N GLY A 13 -14.47 -7.82 -3.66
CA GLY A 13 -14.71 -6.62 -4.46
C GLY A 13 -14.02 -5.37 -3.90
N VAL A 14 -14.05 -5.19 -2.57
CA VAL A 14 -13.34 -4.09 -1.90
C VAL A 14 -11.83 -4.25 -2.04
N VAL A 15 -11.30 -5.45 -1.78
CA VAL A 15 -9.87 -5.76 -1.88
C VAL A 15 -9.34 -5.48 -3.30
N GLN A 16 -10.07 -5.88 -4.33
CA GLN A 16 -9.71 -5.59 -5.73
C GLN A 16 -9.73 -4.09 -6.02
N THR A 17 -10.75 -3.38 -5.54
CA THR A 17 -10.85 -1.92 -5.71
C THR A 17 -9.66 -1.21 -5.06
N VAL A 18 -9.33 -1.57 -3.81
CA VAL A 18 -8.17 -0.99 -3.10
C VAL A 18 -6.86 -1.38 -3.79
N GLY A 19 -6.71 -2.64 -4.22
CA GLY A 19 -5.55 -3.08 -5.00
C GLY A 19 -5.34 -2.24 -6.26
N SER A 20 -6.41 -1.89 -6.97
CA SER A 20 -6.34 -1.03 -8.16
C SER A 20 -5.89 0.40 -7.83
N HIS A 21 -6.19 0.92 -6.64
CA HIS A 21 -5.68 2.22 -6.19
C HIS A 21 -4.19 2.16 -5.83
N VAL A 22 -3.70 1.01 -5.35
CA VAL A 22 -2.30 0.84 -4.95
C VAL A 22 -1.41 0.60 -6.17
N ALA A 23 -1.74 -0.37 -7.02
CA ALA A 23 -0.88 -0.83 -8.11
C ALA A 23 -1.48 -0.65 -9.52
N GLY A 24 -2.67 -0.05 -9.65
CA GLY A 24 -3.39 -0.03 -10.93
C GLY A 24 -4.11 -1.35 -11.22
N ALA A 25 -4.96 -1.34 -12.24
CA ALA A 25 -5.72 -2.53 -12.64
C ALA A 25 -4.84 -3.59 -13.35
N ASP A 26 -3.71 -3.17 -13.90
CA ASP A 26 -2.72 -3.94 -14.65
C ASP A 26 -1.43 -4.20 -13.85
N GLY A 27 -1.30 -3.64 -12.64
CA GLY A 27 -0.08 -3.70 -11.84
C GLY A 27 0.97 -2.63 -12.20
N GLU A 28 0.66 -1.74 -13.14
CA GLU A 28 1.57 -0.69 -13.64
C GLU A 28 1.13 0.73 -13.27
N GLY A 29 0.10 0.86 -12.41
CA GLY A 29 -0.55 2.13 -12.09
C GLY A 29 -0.63 2.43 -10.59
N GLY A 30 -1.69 3.15 -10.22
CA GLY A 30 -2.01 3.44 -8.82
C GLY A 30 -0.97 4.30 -8.10
N LEU A 31 -0.94 4.19 -6.78
CA LEU A 31 -0.01 4.89 -5.89
C LEU A 31 1.46 4.60 -6.25
N VAL A 32 1.79 3.36 -6.65
CA VAL A 32 3.16 2.99 -7.07
C VAL A 32 3.64 3.86 -8.23
N ALA A 33 2.89 3.91 -9.33
CA ALA A 33 3.23 4.75 -10.47
C ALA A 33 3.25 6.26 -10.14
N LYS A 34 2.41 6.70 -9.19
CA LYS A 34 2.43 8.10 -8.72
C LYS A 34 3.69 8.46 -7.95
N ILE A 35 4.25 7.54 -7.18
CA ILE A 35 5.51 7.75 -6.46
C ILE A 35 6.69 7.77 -7.44
N GLU A 36 6.68 6.92 -8.47
CA GLU A 36 7.70 6.94 -9.52
C GLU A 36 7.67 8.27 -10.29
N THR A 37 6.50 8.68 -10.78
CA THR A 37 6.35 9.96 -11.49
C THR A 37 6.67 11.17 -10.62
N PHE A 38 6.40 11.10 -9.31
CA PHE A 38 6.86 12.11 -8.34
C PHE A 38 8.39 12.24 -8.37
N GLY A 39 9.12 11.14 -8.27
CA GLY A 39 10.59 11.15 -8.33
C GLY A 39 11.12 11.72 -9.65
N THR A 40 10.52 11.34 -10.78
CA THR A 40 10.86 11.89 -12.10
C THR A 40 10.67 13.40 -12.15
N HIS A 41 9.50 13.90 -11.75
CA HIS A 41 9.21 15.34 -11.80
C HIS A 41 10.11 16.16 -10.87
N ILE A 42 10.50 15.62 -9.71
CA ILE A 42 11.48 16.28 -8.83
C ILE A 42 12.82 16.43 -9.57
N GLY A 43 13.31 15.36 -10.20
CA GLY A 43 14.57 15.39 -10.94
C GLY A 43 14.54 16.35 -12.13
N GLU A 44 13.42 16.38 -12.86
CA GLU A 44 13.19 17.33 -13.95
C GLU A 44 13.16 18.77 -13.44
N ALA A 45 12.47 19.04 -12.33
CA ALA A 45 12.41 20.35 -11.70
C ALA A 45 13.80 20.82 -11.26
N GLY A 46 14.60 19.94 -10.65
CA GLY A 46 15.99 20.25 -10.26
C GLY A 46 16.86 20.60 -11.46
N THR A 47 16.75 19.82 -12.54
CA THR A 47 17.47 20.06 -13.80
C THR A 47 17.07 21.39 -14.43
N ALA A 48 15.77 21.67 -14.51
CA ALA A 48 15.23 22.88 -15.11
C ALA A 48 15.56 24.14 -14.30
N ALA A 49 15.58 24.04 -12.96
CA ALA A 49 15.91 25.14 -12.08
C ALA A 49 17.39 25.55 -12.18
N ALA A 50 18.29 24.60 -12.50
CA ALA A 50 19.74 24.81 -12.65
C ALA A 50 20.36 25.65 -11.51
N SER A 51 19.88 25.43 -10.28
CA SER A 51 20.19 26.25 -9.11
C SER A 51 20.51 25.36 -7.92
N GLY A 52 21.73 25.50 -7.37
CA GLY A 52 22.19 24.72 -6.22
C GLY A 52 21.24 24.76 -5.03
N PRO A 53 20.81 25.95 -4.54
CA PRO A 53 19.85 26.05 -3.45
C PRO A 53 18.50 25.37 -3.71
N ILE A 54 17.99 25.45 -4.95
CA ILE A 54 16.73 24.77 -5.31
C ILE A 54 16.93 23.26 -5.34
N GLY A 55 18.07 22.78 -5.86
CA GLY A 55 18.44 21.37 -5.85
C GLY A 55 18.47 20.80 -4.43
N THR A 56 19.12 21.50 -3.49
CA THR A 56 19.15 21.09 -2.07
C THR A 56 17.75 21.04 -1.46
N ALA A 57 16.91 22.04 -1.69
CA ALA A 57 15.55 22.04 -1.15
C ALA A 57 14.69 20.89 -1.70
N LEU A 58 14.87 20.52 -2.98
CA LEU A 58 14.20 19.37 -3.59
C LEU A 58 14.70 18.04 -3.03
N GLU A 59 16.01 17.92 -2.77
CA GLU A 59 16.60 16.74 -2.13
C GLU A 59 16.08 16.56 -0.70
N GLU A 60 16.02 17.63 0.09
CA GLU A 60 15.44 17.62 1.44
C GLU A 60 13.96 17.22 1.42
N PHE A 61 13.20 17.72 0.44
CA PHE A 61 11.79 17.36 0.26
C PHE A 61 11.61 15.87 -0.07
N VAL A 62 12.45 15.30 -0.93
CA VAL A 62 12.45 13.85 -1.18
C VAL A 62 12.86 13.07 0.06
N GLY A 63 13.87 13.54 0.80
CA GLY A 63 14.33 12.91 2.03
C GLY A 63 13.23 12.84 3.10
N GLU A 64 12.46 13.91 3.27
CA GLU A 64 11.38 14.00 4.25
C GLU A 64 10.20 13.09 3.88
N TYR A 65 9.74 13.15 2.63
CA TYR A 65 8.49 12.49 2.24
C TYR A 65 8.68 11.11 1.59
N GLY A 66 9.86 10.80 1.05
CA GLY A 66 10.11 9.57 0.29
C GLY A 66 9.80 8.31 1.10
N THR A 67 10.26 8.24 2.34
CA THR A 67 9.97 7.12 3.25
C THR A 67 8.47 7.00 3.53
N THR A 68 7.79 8.12 3.84
CA THR A 68 6.34 8.13 4.08
C THR A 68 5.55 7.66 2.85
N LEU A 69 5.95 8.09 1.65
CA LEU A 69 5.34 7.66 0.40
C LEU A 69 5.46 6.13 0.22
N GLN A 70 6.66 5.58 0.45
CA GLN A 70 6.89 4.13 0.36
C GLN A 70 6.07 3.37 1.42
N GLU A 71 6.08 3.84 2.67
CA GLU A 71 5.30 3.22 3.76
C GLU A 71 3.80 3.18 3.47
N MET A 72 3.24 4.18 2.76
CA MET A 72 1.83 4.15 2.37
C MET A 72 1.50 2.99 1.44
N VAL A 73 2.39 2.68 0.49
CA VAL A 73 2.23 1.51 -0.38
C VAL A 73 2.31 0.23 0.44
N LEU A 74 3.32 0.12 1.31
CA LEU A 74 3.53 -1.05 2.16
C LEU A 74 2.34 -1.30 3.09
N LYS A 75 1.88 -0.28 3.81
CA LYS A 75 0.72 -0.35 4.70
C LYS A 75 -0.53 -0.77 3.93
N SER A 76 -0.75 -0.22 2.74
CA SER A 76 -1.89 -0.60 1.90
C SER A 76 -1.81 -2.06 1.45
N GLY A 77 -0.62 -2.51 1.03
CA GLY A 77 -0.37 -3.92 0.69
C GLY A 77 -0.58 -4.87 1.87
N SER A 78 -0.11 -4.52 3.06
CA SER A 78 -0.33 -5.29 4.29
C SER A 78 -1.83 -5.39 4.64
N CYS A 79 -2.58 -4.30 4.53
CA CYS A 79 -4.04 -4.32 4.73
C CYS A 79 -4.75 -5.26 3.75
N ILE A 80 -4.41 -5.16 2.45
CA ILE A 80 -4.95 -6.04 1.39
C ILE A 80 -4.66 -7.51 1.74
N LYS A 81 -3.41 -7.83 2.05
CA LYS A 81 -2.97 -9.18 2.41
C LYS A 81 -3.72 -9.70 3.64
N GLY A 82 -3.78 -8.92 4.71
CA GLY A 82 -4.50 -9.29 5.94
C GLY A 82 -5.99 -9.58 5.70
N CYS A 83 -6.66 -8.79 4.84
CA CYS A 83 -8.05 -9.07 4.46
C CYS A 83 -8.20 -10.38 3.67
N VAL A 84 -7.30 -10.66 2.73
CA VAL A 84 -7.31 -11.91 1.94
C VAL A 84 -7.04 -13.12 2.84
N ASP A 85 -6.04 -13.03 3.70
CA ASP A 85 -5.67 -14.10 4.63
C ASP A 85 -6.80 -14.37 5.64
N ALA A 86 -7.40 -13.30 6.19
CA ALA A 86 -8.50 -13.43 7.15
C ALA A 86 -9.75 -14.06 6.52
N THR A 87 -10.12 -13.65 5.30
CA THR A 87 -11.27 -14.23 4.59
C THR A 87 -11.02 -15.69 4.18
N THR A 88 -9.80 -16.01 3.77
CA THR A 88 -9.38 -17.39 3.47
C THR A 88 -9.46 -18.26 4.71
N ALA A 89 -8.92 -17.81 5.84
CA ALA A 89 -8.99 -18.54 7.11
C ALA A 89 -10.44 -18.71 7.61
N TYR A 90 -11.28 -17.69 7.45
CA TYR A 90 -12.71 -17.75 7.75
C TYR A 90 -13.43 -18.83 6.92
N LEU A 91 -13.19 -18.87 5.60
CA LEU A 91 -13.74 -19.91 4.71
C LEU A 91 -13.31 -21.32 5.11
N ASN A 92 -12.07 -21.46 5.61
CA ASN A 92 -11.53 -22.72 6.12
C ASN A 92 -12.02 -23.07 7.54
N GLY A 93 -12.86 -22.24 8.15
CA GLY A 93 -13.38 -22.45 9.50
C GLY A 93 -12.36 -22.17 10.62
N ASN A 94 -11.18 -21.62 10.29
CA ASN A 94 -10.14 -21.29 11.26
C ASN A 94 -10.31 -19.85 11.77
N LEU A 95 -11.23 -19.68 12.72
CA LEU A 95 -11.58 -18.36 13.25
C LEU A 95 -10.43 -17.67 14.01
N GLN A 96 -9.52 -18.43 14.62
CA GLN A 96 -8.36 -17.85 15.30
C GLN A 96 -7.40 -17.24 14.29
N MET A 97 -7.02 -18.00 13.25
CA MET A 97 -6.16 -17.50 12.18
C MET A 97 -6.81 -16.32 11.43
N ALA A 98 -8.14 -16.33 11.26
CA ALA A 98 -8.86 -15.20 10.69
C ALA A 98 -8.73 -13.93 11.56
N SER A 99 -8.86 -14.08 12.89
CA SER A 99 -8.68 -12.99 13.84
C SER A 99 -7.24 -12.48 13.88
N ASP A 100 -6.26 -13.38 13.84
CA ASP A 100 -4.84 -13.04 13.86
C ASP A 100 -4.45 -12.27 12.58
N ALA A 101 -4.88 -12.75 11.41
CA ALA A 101 -4.65 -12.09 10.12
C ALA A 101 -5.31 -10.69 10.06
N GLN A 102 -6.52 -10.55 10.60
CA GLN A 102 -7.15 -9.23 10.72
C GLN A 102 -6.37 -8.31 11.67
N GLY A 103 -5.90 -8.83 12.81
CA GLY A 103 -5.13 -8.07 13.81
C GLY A 103 -3.79 -7.58 13.28
N ASN A 104 -3.17 -8.33 12.37
CA ASN A 104 -1.90 -7.96 11.74
C ASN A 104 -2.05 -7.08 10.49
N ALA A 105 -3.26 -6.83 10.00
CA ALA A 105 -3.48 -6.00 8.82
C ALA A 105 -2.95 -4.58 9.04
N GLY A 106 -2.09 -4.11 8.12
CA GLY A 106 -1.45 -2.79 8.21
C GLY A 106 -0.15 -2.79 9.02
N ASN A 107 0.22 -3.92 9.65
CA ASN A 107 1.56 -4.11 10.18
C ASN A 107 2.53 -4.35 9.02
N ILE A 108 3.53 -3.48 8.89
CA ILE A 108 4.55 -3.58 7.84
C ILE A 108 5.80 -4.33 8.30
N ASP A 109 5.98 -4.53 9.60
CA ASP A 109 7.10 -5.30 10.16
C ASP A 109 6.99 -6.80 9.81
N ASP A 110 5.77 -7.25 9.49
CA ASP A 110 5.41 -8.63 9.15
C ASP A 110 5.30 -8.83 7.62
N LEU A 111 5.61 -7.80 6.83
CA LEU A 111 5.81 -7.93 5.39
C LEU A 111 7.24 -8.44 5.18
N ASP A 112 7.35 -9.71 4.79
CA ASP A 112 8.62 -10.35 4.39
C ASP A 112 9.10 -9.75 3.04
N LEU A 113 9.56 -8.50 3.07
CA LEU A 113 9.98 -7.68 1.92
C LEU A 113 11.49 -7.40 1.93
#